data_AF-A0A9D5PPN6-F1
#
_entry.id   AF-A0A9D5PPN6-F1
#
_cell.length_a   1.000
_cell.length_b   1.000
_cell.length_c   1.000
_cell.angle_alpha   90.00
_cell.angle_beta   90.00
_cell.angle_gamma   90.00
#
_symmetry.space_group_name_H-M   'P 1'
#
loop_
_entity.id
_entity.type
_entity.pdbx_description
1 polymer ?
#
loop_
_entity_poly.entity_id
_entity_poly.type
_entity_poly.pdbx_seq_one_letter_code
_entity_poly.pdbx_strand_id
1 'polypeptide(L)'
;MLNLLLMVLMIAALGGMVVCNRQHRKSTKFQGIALGLLVVVIASGGMFMCRLGTLSVLGLSDITNDDSIDMKLRSAQGYVTANYIHNSLPAQSKILLISPQGNSVFDRALLEQLRDSGAKLVVQETLTQEEKDDPSKLITPAADRLAEAGSIDAAVAKHPDAKLVILAGISPSGESLKKLKLYSLPASRRPRLVIIGLSNLTGWVEKQLENGFFDALIVADLTKSALGITELPDNPLEVFNRYYVLITKDNLRRNRRFFHHQ
;
A
#
# COMPACT_ATOMS: atom_id res chain seq x y z
N MET A 1 12.50 -8.74 22.53
CA MET A 1 12.79 -8.23 23.89
C MET A 1 13.24 -6.78 23.92
N LEU A 2 14.19 -6.32 23.08
CA LEU A 2 14.68 -4.94 23.13
C LEU A 2 13.60 -3.86 22.88
N ASN A 3 12.66 -4.08 21.96
CA ASN A 3 11.59 -3.11 21.66
C ASN A 3 10.60 -2.94 22.83
N LEU A 4 10.32 -4.01 23.58
CA LEU A 4 9.51 -3.96 24.80
C LEU A 4 10.22 -3.11 25.87
N LEU A 5 11.55 -3.25 25.95
CA LEU A 5 12.41 -2.50 26.87
C LEU A 5 12.43 -1.01 26.53
N LEU A 6 12.50 -0.65 25.24
CA LEU A 6 12.40 0.74 24.75
C LEU A 6 11.01 1.34 25.05
N MET A 7 9.95 0.58 24.87
CA MET A 7 8.57 1.02 25.16
C MET A 7 8.38 1.30 26.66
N VAL A 8 8.83 0.40 27.52
CA VAL A 8 8.80 0.58 28.99
C VAL A 8 9.63 1.79 29.41
N LEU A 9 10.81 1.99 28.81
CA LEU A 9 11.67 3.14 29.06
C LEU A 9 10.98 4.46 28.69
N MET A 10 10.30 4.52 27.54
CA MET A 10 9.56 5.71 27.11
C MET A 10 8.40 6.05 28.04
N ILE A 11 7.62 5.05 28.44
CA ILE A 11 6.49 5.23 29.37
C ILE A 11 6.99 5.73 30.73
N ALA A 12 8.09 5.15 31.25
CA ALA A 12 8.70 5.59 32.50
C ALA A 12 9.24 7.02 32.41
N ALA A 13 9.87 7.40 31.30
CA ALA A 13 10.40 8.75 31.10
C ALA A 13 9.29 9.80 30.96
N LEU A 14 8.20 9.49 30.26
CA LEU A 14 6.99 10.32 30.20
C LEU A 14 6.34 10.49 31.57
N GLY A 15 6.22 9.39 32.34
CA GLY A 15 5.75 9.44 33.73
C GLY A 15 6.64 10.34 34.61
N GLY A 16 7.96 10.22 34.46
CA GLY A 16 8.94 11.08 35.13
C GLY A 16 8.77 12.57 34.79
N MET A 17 8.55 12.91 33.52
CA MET A 17 8.30 14.29 33.09
C MET A 17 7.01 14.86 33.69
N VAL A 18 5.93 14.08 33.79
CA VAL A 18 4.67 14.51 34.43
C VAL A 18 4.86 14.81 35.92
N VAL A 19 5.64 13.98 36.63
CA VAL A 19 5.98 14.20 38.05
C VAL A 19 6.89 15.42 38.22
N CYS A 20 7.91 15.59 37.38
CA CYS A 20 8.76 16.78 37.39
C CYS A 20 7.96 18.05 37.11
N ASN A 21 6.98 18.01 36.19
CA ASN A 21 6.12 19.16 35.90
C ASN A 21 5.22 19.54 37.10
N ARG A 22 4.80 18.58 37.93
CA ARG A 22 4.08 18.87 39.18
C ARG A 22 4.97 19.53 40.25
N GLN A 23 6.26 19.20 40.30
CA GLN A 23 7.24 19.79 41.24
C GLN A 23 7.91 21.06 40.71
N HIS A 24 7.74 21.38 39.42
CA HIS A 24 8.34 22.52 38.74
C HIS A 24 7.98 23.89 39.32
N ARG A 25 6.88 24.00 40.09
CA ARG A 25 6.51 25.23 40.80
C ARG A 25 7.47 25.60 41.94
N LYS A 26 8.45 24.75 42.30
CA LYS A 26 9.31 24.98 43.49
C LYS A 26 10.82 25.07 43.24
N SER A 27 11.39 24.65 42.09
CA SER A 27 12.80 24.93 41.79
C SER A 27 13.21 24.75 40.31
N THR A 28 14.17 25.56 39.86
CA THR A 28 14.73 25.59 38.49
C THR A 28 15.59 24.36 38.14
N LYS A 29 15.99 23.55 39.13
CA LYS A 29 16.83 22.35 38.92
C LYS A 29 16.08 21.20 38.21
N PHE A 30 14.76 21.15 38.32
CA PHE A 30 13.94 20.10 37.68
C PHE A 30 13.82 20.28 36.15
N GLN A 31 14.14 21.47 35.64
CA GLN A 31 14.10 21.80 34.21
C GLN A 31 15.18 21.03 33.42
N GLY A 32 16.38 20.91 33.99
CA GLY A 32 17.46 20.13 33.38
C GLY A 32 17.18 18.62 33.36
N ILE A 33 16.52 18.10 34.39
CA ILE A 33 16.12 16.68 34.48
C ILE A 33 15.02 16.37 33.45
N ALA A 34 14.02 17.24 33.31
CA ALA A 34 12.98 17.10 32.32
C ALA A 34 13.54 17.16 30.89
N LEU A 35 14.50 18.05 30.62
CA LEU A 35 15.19 18.14 29.33
C LEU A 35 15.99 16.87 29.03
N GLY A 36 16.70 16.31 30.02
CA GLY A 36 17.41 15.04 29.88
C GLY A 36 16.48 13.87 29.57
N LEU A 37 15.34 13.77 30.26
CA LEU A 37 14.32 12.76 29.97
C LEU A 37 13.71 12.92 28.57
N LEU A 38 13.53 14.16 28.11
CA LEU A 38 13.05 14.43 26.76
C LEU A 38 14.04 13.92 25.70
N VAL A 39 15.34 14.16 25.87
CA VAL A 39 16.37 13.64 24.95
C VAL A 39 16.37 12.12 24.92
N VAL A 40 16.21 11.45 26.07
CA VAL A 40 16.08 10.00 26.13
C VAL A 40 14.85 9.52 25.37
N VAL A 41 13.70 10.17 25.51
CA VAL A 41 12.47 9.81 24.78
C VAL A 41 12.63 10.02 23.28
N ILE A 42 13.28 11.11 22.85
CA ILE A 42 13.55 11.37 21.43
C ILE A 42 14.51 10.32 20.86
N ALA A 43 15.59 10.00 21.57
CA ALA A 43 16.56 9.00 21.13
C ALA A 43 15.97 7.58 21.11
N SER A 44 15.22 7.19 22.15
CA SER A 44 14.56 5.88 22.22
C SER A 44 13.42 5.78 21.20
N GLY A 45 12.66 6.86 21.03
CA GLY A 45 11.60 6.96 20.03
C GLY A 45 12.15 6.90 18.61
N GLY A 46 13.23 7.62 18.33
CA GLY A 46 13.96 7.55 17.06
C GLY A 46 14.49 6.14 16.79
N MET A 47 15.15 5.51 17.77
CA MET A 47 15.66 4.14 17.63
C MET A 47 14.52 3.11 17.44
N PHE A 48 13.41 3.29 18.16
CA PHE A 48 12.22 2.47 18.02
C PHE A 48 11.58 2.65 16.64
N MET A 49 11.51 3.87 16.12
CA MET A 49 11.02 4.16 14.76
C MET A 49 11.95 3.64 13.67
N CYS A 50 13.28 3.76 13.82
CA CYS A 50 14.26 3.15 12.91
C CYS A 50 14.10 1.63 12.87
N ARG A 51 13.83 0.99 14.01
CA ARG A 51 13.66 -0.47 14.09
C ARG A 51 12.32 -0.98 13.61
N LEU A 52 11.26 -0.21 13.77
CA LEU A 52 9.94 -0.58 13.27
C LEU A 52 9.77 -0.30 11.78
N GLY A 53 10.74 0.35 11.14
CA GLY A 53 10.63 0.78 9.75
C GLY A 53 9.59 1.90 9.57
N THR A 54 9.09 2.53 10.62
CA THR A 54 8.11 3.62 10.48
C THR A 54 8.70 4.89 9.85
N LEU A 55 10.03 4.98 9.76
CA LEU A 55 10.70 6.01 8.96
C LEU A 55 10.58 5.78 7.44
N SER A 56 10.34 4.54 6.98
CA SER A 56 10.00 4.29 5.58
C SER A 56 8.58 4.76 5.25
N VAL A 57 7.66 4.66 6.22
CA VAL A 57 6.29 5.20 6.12
C VAL A 57 6.25 6.73 6.08
N LEU A 58 7.27 7.40 6.64
CA LEU A 58 7.44 8.86 6.62
C LEU A 58 8.41 9.36 5.53
N GLY A 59 8.89 8.46 4.65
CA GLY A 59 9.74 8.82 3.50
C GLY A 59 11.13 9.35 3.86
N LEU A 60 11.63 9.07 5.08
CA LEU A 60 12.85 9.69 5.63
C LEU A 60 14.01 8.72 5.89
N SER A 61 14.01 7.54 5.26
CA SER A 61 15.15 6.63 5.39
C SER A 61 15.42 5.79 4.13
N ASP A 62 16.51 6.11 3.45
CA ASP A 62 17.32 5.19 2.62
C ASP A 62 18.03 4.17 3.53
N ILE A 63 17.27 3.34 4.24
CA ILE A 63 17.84 2.23 5.03
C ILE A 63 17.62 0.95 4.23
N THR A 64 18.63 0.59 3.45
CA THR A 64 18.87 -0.75 2.90
C THR A 64 17.64 -1.39 2.25
N ASN A 65 17.06 -0.74 1.24
CA ASN A 65 16.30 -1.48 0.23
C ASN A 65 17.30 -2.32 -0.54
N ASP A 66 17.45 -3.59 -0.15
CA ASP A 66 18.02 -4.55 -1.08
C ASP A 66 16.99 -4.66 -2.21
N ASP A 67 17.25 -3.94 -3.31
CA ASP A 67 16.38 -3.88 -4.49
C ASP A 67 15.99 -5.30 -4.96
N SER A 68 16.80 -6.31 -4.66
CA SER A 68 16.49 -7.71 -4.95
C SER A 68 15.31 -8.27 -4.14
N ILE A 69 15.16 -7.90 -2.87
CA ILE A 69 14.06 -8.33 -2.00
C ILE A 69 12.76 -7.67 -2.47
N ASP A 70 12.80 -6.36 -2.69
CA ASP A 70 11.64 -5.61 -3.18
C ASP A 70 11.20 -6.13 -4.56
N MET A 71 12.17 -6.42 -5.45
CA MET A 71 11.88 -7.01 -6.75
C MET A 71 11.28 -8.41 -6.63
N LYS A 72 11.76 -9.27 -5.71
CA LYS A 72 11.17 -10.60 -5.46
C LYS A 72 9.73 -10.50 -4.94
N LEU A 73 9.46 -9.60 -3.99
CA LEU A 73 8.12 -9.36 -3.47
C LEU A 73 7.17 -8.87 -4.56
N ARG A 74 7.62 -7.91 -5.37
CA ARG A 74 6.86 -7.37 -6.50
C ARG A 74 6.62 -8.42 -7.59
N SER A 75 7.64 -9.21 -7.93
CA SER A 75 7.52 -10.32 -8.88
C SER A 75 6.52 -11.37 -8.42
N ALA A 76 6.52 -11.71 -7.13
CA ALA A 76 5.53 -12.61 -6.53
C ALA A 76 4.09 -12.12 -6.67
N GLN A 77 3.85 -10.82 -6.45
CA GLN A 77 2.53 -10.21 -6.70
C GLN A 77 2.14 -10.27 -8.18
N GLY A 78 3.09 -10.00 -9.07
CA GLY A 78 2.88 -10.05 -10.52
C GLY A 78 2.51 -11.45 -11.01
N TYR A 79 3.28 -12.45 -10.59
CA TYR A 79 3.07 -13.88 -10.89
C TYR A 79 1.67 -14.34 -10.48
N VAL A 80 1.24 -14.07 -9.24
CA VAL A 80 -0.09 -14.47 -8.77
C VAL A 80 -1.20 -13.70 -9.48
N THR A 81 -1.00 -12.42 -9.76
CA THR A 81 -1.98 -11.62 -10.52
C THR A 81 -2.19 -12.17 -11.92
N ALA A 82 -1.10 -12.43 -12.64
CA ALA A 82 -1.15 -12.95 -14.00
C ALA A 82 -1.84 -14.33 -14.06
N ASN A 83 -1.44 -15.24 -13.17
CA ASN A 83 -2.08 -16.55 -13.06
C ASN A 83 -3.57 -16.46 -12.71
N TYR A 84 -3.96 -15.54 -11.83
CA TYR A 84 -5.37 -15.32 -11.53
C TYR A 84 -6.14 -14.85 -12.77
N ILE A 85 -5.60 -13.86 -13.50
CA ILE A 85 -6.25 -13.29 -14.68
C ILE A 85 -6.37 -14.30 -15.81
N HIS A 86 -5.36 -15.13 -16.05
CA HIS A 86 -5.42 -16.21 -17.05
C HIS A 86 -6.61 -17.14 -16.82
N ASN A 87 -6.89 -17.45 -15.55
CA ASN A 87 -7.96 -18.37 -15.17
C ASN A 87 -9.33 -17.68 -15.09
N SER A 88 -9.39 -16.36 -14.89
CA SER A 88 -10.65 -15.62 -14.64
C SER A 88 -11.15 -14.78 -15.82
N LEU A 89 -10.30 -14.51 -16.82
CA LEU A 89 -10.57 -13.62 -17.94
C LEU A 89 -10.60 -14.38 -19.27
N PRO A 90 -11.59 -14.14 -20.15
CA PRO A 90 -11.56 -14.70 -21.51
C PRO A 90 -10.31 -14.24 -22.27
N ALA A 91 -9.65 -15.17 -22.98
CA ALA A 91 -8.33 -15.02 -23.60
C ALA A 91 -8.14 -13.84 -24.59
N GLN A 92 -9.21 -13.15 -25.01
CA GLN A 92 -9.15 -12.01 -25.94
C GLN A 92 -9.48 -10.66 -25.27
N SER A 93 -9.66 -10.65 -23.96
CA SER A 93 -10.04 -9.44 -23.25
C SER A 93 -8.86 -8.46 -23.15
N LYS A 94 -9.10 -7.19 -23.49
CA LYS A 94 -8.11 -6.13 -23.28
C LYS A 94 -7.96 -5.83 -21.80
N ILE A 95 -6.72 -5.79 -21.35
CA ILE A 95 -6.31 -5.46 -19.99
C ILE A 95 -5.57 -4.12 -20.04
N LEU A 96 -5.95 -3.19 -19.16
CA LEU A 96 -5.26 -1.94 -18.96
C LEU A 96 -4.45 -2.02 -17.66
N LEU A 97 -3.14 -1.88 -17.72
CA LEU A 97 -2.27 -1.69 -16.57
C LEU A 97 -2.07 -0.19 -16.34
N ILE A 98 -2.37 0.29 -15.14
CA ILE A 98 -2.12 1.67 -14.72
C ILE A 98 -1.07 1.64 -13.61
N SER A 99 0.04 2.33 -13.82
CA SER A 99 1.14 2.43 -12.85
C SER A 99 1.69 3.87 -12.75
N PRO A 100 2.40 4.23 -11.66
CA PRO A 100 2.88 5.60 -11.47
C PRO A 100 4.16 5.88 -12.25
N GLN A 101 4.92 4.83 -12.58
CA GLN A 101 6.18 4.93 -13.31
C GLN A 101 6.12 3.95 -14.48
N GLY A 102 5.96 4.48 -15.70
CA GLY A 102 6.04 3.67 -16.90
C GLY A 102 7.35 2.91 -16.97
N ASN A 103 7.30 1.64 -17.37
CA ASN A 103 8.47 0.78 -17.54
C ASN A 103 9.30 0.51 -16.27
N SER A 104 8.72 0.59 -15.07
CA SER A 104 9.38 0.08 -13.86
C SER A 104 9.71 -1.41 -14.01
N VAL A 105 10.74 -1.90 -13.29
CA VAL A 105 11.13 -3.33 -13.33
C VAL A 105 9.95 -4.24 -12.98
N PHE A 106 9.14 -3.80 -12.01
CA PHE A 106 7.91 -4.48 -11.63
C PHE A 106 6.87 -4.50 -12.75
N ASP A 107 6.62 -3.37 -13.41
CA ASP A 107 5.64 -3.33 -14.50
C ASP A 107 6.08 -4.20 -15.67
N ARG A 108 7.38 -4.22 -16.00
CA ARG A 108 7.91 -5.11 -17.04
C ARG A 108 7.70 -6.57 -16.67
N ALA A 109 8.04 -6.95 -15.43
CA ALA A 109 7.84 -8.31 -14.94
C ALA A 109 6.35 -8.69 -14.93
N LEU A 110 5.46 -7.81 -14.48
CA LEU A 110 4.02 -8.02 -14.50
C LEU A 110 3.49 -8.16 -15.94
N LEU A 111 3.93 -7.30 -16.86
CA LEU A 111 3.56 -7.37 -18.27
C LEU A 111 4.04 -8.66 -18.93
N GLU A 112 5.27 -9.10 -18.64
CA GLU A 112 5.83 -10.36 -19.11
C GLU A 112 5.00 -11.55 -18.59
N GLN A 113 4.73 -11.59 -17.29
CA GLN A 113 3.90 -12.63 -16.69
C GLN A 113 2.49 -12.65 -17.27
N LEU A 114 1.87 -11.49 -17.53
CA LEU A 114 0.57 -11.42 -18.18
C LEU A 114 0.62 -11.94 -19.63
N ARG A 115 1.67 -11.61 -20.38
CA ARG A 115 1.86 -12.11 -21.76
C ARG A 115 2.04 -13.62 -21.77
N ASP A 116 2.87 -14.16 -20.88
CA ASP A 116 3.10 -15.60 -20.74
C ASP A 116 1.84 -16.33 -20.31
N SER A 117 1.02 -15.68 -19.47
CA SER A 117 -0.31 -16.15 -19.10
C SER A 117 -1.35 -15.94 -20.22
N GLY A 118 -0.95 -15.74 -21.47
CA GLY A 118 -1.84 -15.67 -22.63
C GLY A 118 -2.71 -14.42 -22.73
N ALA A 119 -2.42 -13.36 -21.96
CA ALA A 119 -3.09 -12.07 -22.13
C ALA A 119 -2.68 -11.45 -23.48
N LYS A 120 -3.59 -11.47 -24.46
CA LYS A 120 -3.28 -11.04 -25.83
C LYS A 120 -3.10 -9.53 -25.99
N LEU A 121 -3.75 -8.72 -25.15
CA LEU A 121 -3.68 -7.26 -25.26
C LEU A 121 -3.60 -6.63 -23.88
N VAL A 122 -2.37 -6.31 -23.48
CA VAL A 122 -2.10 -5.51 -22.29
C VAL A 122 -1.57 -4.16 -22.73
N VAL A 123 -2.28 -3.10 -22.35
CA VAL A 123 -1.84 -1.72 -22.58
C VAL A 123 -1.41 -1.13 -21.25
N GLN A 124 -0.27 -0.45 -21.21
CA GLN A 124 0.20 0.25 -20.03
C GLN A 124 -0.04 1.75 -20.18
N GLU A 125 -0.67 2.35 -19.17
CA GLU A 125 -0.76 3.80 -19.00
C GLU A 125 0.02 4.19 -17.75
N THR A 126 0.82 5.25 -17.89
CA THR A 126 1.52 5.85 -16.75
C THR A 126 0.69 7.01 -16.25
N LEU A 127 0.47 7.08 -14.94
CA LEU A 127 -0.13 8.28 -14.36
C LEU A 127 0.86 9.43 -14.49
N THR A 128 0.52 10.43 -15.32
CA THR A 128 1.20 11.72 -15.29
C THR A 128 0.85 12.39 -13.97
N GLN A 129 1.80 12.40 -13.03
CA GLN A 129 1.72 13.28 -11.88
C GLN A 129 1.90 14.70 -12.43
N GLU A 130 0.86 15.53 -12.37
CA GLU A 130 1.04 16.97 -12.61
C GLU A 130 2.11 17.47 -11.64
N GLU A 131 3.13 18.17 -12.16
CA GLU A 131 4.24 18.73 -11.38
C GLU A 131 3.68 19.45 -10.15
N LYS A 132 3.88 18.85 -8.98
CA LYS A 132 3.52 19.40 -7.66
C LYS A 132 4.52 20.50 -7.25
N ASP A 133 4.96 21.33 -8.19
CA ASP A 133 6.01 22.33 -7.98
C ASP A 133 5.46 23.73 -7.65
N ASP A 134 4.21 23.82 -7.20
CA ASP A 134 3.68 25.05 -6.60
C ASP A 134 3.63 24.93 -5.06
N PRO A 135 4.72 25.27 -4.35
CA PRO A 135 4.79 25.24 -2.89
C PRO A 135 3.83 26.23 -2.21
N SER A 136 3.13 27.08 -2.96
CA SER A 136 2.12 28.01 -2.42
C SER A 136 0.72 27.39 -2.27
N LYS A 137 0.47 26.23 -2.88
CA LYS A 137 -0.81 25.53 -2.72
C LYS A 137 -0.73 24.61 -1.51
N LEU A 138 -1.52 24.91 -0.48
CA LEU A 138 -1.85 23.95 0.58
C LEU A 138 -2.58 22.76 -0.06
N ILE A 139 -1.82 21.74 -0.41
CA ILE A 139 -2.37 20.48 -0.92
C ILE A 139 -3.10 19.81 0.25
N THR A 140 -4.42 19.81 0.19
CA THR A 140 -5.23 19.10 1.17
C THR A 140 -5.33 17.62 0.79
N PRO A 141 -5.43 16.69 1.76
CA PRO A 141 -5.63 15.27 1.47
C PRO A 141 -6.85 14.97 0.59
N ALA A 142 -7.85 15.85 0.59
CA ALA A 142 -9.05 15.72 -0.24
C ALA A 142 -8.79 16.05 -1.72
N ALA A 143 -7.94 17.05 -1.99
CA ALA A 143 -7.51 17.45 -3.32
C ALA A 143 -6.64 16.36 -3.96
N ASP A 144 -5.70 15.80 -3.20
CA ASP A 144 -4.86 14.68 -3.65
C ASP A 144 -5.68 13.46 -4.07
N ARG A 145 -6.69 13.09 -3.29
CA ARG A 145 -7.58 11.95 -3.61
C ARG A 145 -8.42 12.20 -4.86
N LEU A 146 -8.81 13.45 -5.12
CA LEU A 146 -9.59 13.81 -6.31
C LEU A 146 -8.70 13.80 -7.55
N ALA A 147 -7.48 14.32 -7.43
CA ALA A 147 -6.47 14.27 -8.49
C ALA A 147 -6.14 12.82 -8.84
N GLU A 148 -5.85 11.96 -7.85
CA GLU A 148 -5.59 10.53 -8.07
C GLU A 148 -6.74 9.82 -8.80
N ALA A 149 -7.98 10.02 -8.33
CA ALA A 149 -9.16 9.47 -8.99
C ALA A 149 -9.32 9.99 -10.44
N GLY A 150 -9.08 11.29 -10.65
CA GLY A 150 -9.11 11.92 -11.96
C GLY A 150 -8.06 11.36 -12.92
N SER A 151 -6.83 11.13 -12.46
CA SER A 151 -5.76 10.53 -13.27
C SER A 151 -6.08 9.09 -13.65
N ILE A 152 -6.65 8.29 -12.74
CA ILE A 152 -7.12 6.93 -13.04
C ILE A 152 -8.26 6.98 -14.08
N ASP A 153 -9.27 7.83 -13.88
CA ASP A 153 -10.38 7.98 -14.82
C ASP A 153 -9.90 8.40 -16.21
N ALA A 154 -8.93 9.32 -16.28
CA ALA A 154 -8.35 9.78 -17.55
C ALA A 154 -7.62 8.65 -18.29
N ALA A 155 -6.86 7.82 -17.58
CA ALA A 155 -6.19 6.65 -18.17
C ALA A 155 -7.21 5.61 -18.66
N VAL A 156 -8.27 5.34 -17.90
CA VAL A 156 -9.33 4.42 -18.33
C VAL A 156 -10.11 4.95 -19.53
N ALA A 157 -10.36 6.26 -19.59
CA ALA A 157 -11.09 6.89 -20.71
C ALA A 157 -10.37 6.74 -22.06
N LYS A 158 -9.04 6.61 -22.09
CA LYS A 158 -8.26 6.31 -23.31
C LYS A 158 -8.48 4.88 -23.83
N HIS A 159 -8.99 3.99 -22.98
CA HIS A 159 -9.19 2.57 -23.29
C HIS A 159 -10.59 2.08 -22.88
N PRO A 160 -11.67 2.62 -23.51
CA PRO A 160 -13.04 2.28 -23.16
C PRO A 160 -13.43 0.82 -23.46
N ASP A 161 -12.60 0.12 -24.24
CA ASP A 161 -12.71 -1.28 -24.61
C ASP A 161 -12.02 -2.23 -23.61
N ALA A 162 -11.27 -1.70 -22.62
CA ALA A 162 -10.67 -2.51 -21.57
C ALA A 162 -11.75 -3.20 -20.72
N LYS A 163 -11.61 -4.52 -20.55
CA LYS A 163 -12.53 -5.33 -19.70
C LYS A 163 -12.04 -5.44 -18.26
N LEU A 164 -10.73 -5.28 -18.07
CA LEU A 164 -10.06 -5.35 -16.79
C LEU A 164 -9.05 -4.20 -16.70
N VAL A 165 -9.01 -3.53 -15.55
CA VAL A 165 -8.00 -2.53 -15.21
C VAL A 165 -7.22 -3.02 -14.01
N ILE A 166 -5.90 -3.07 -14.11
CA ILE A 166 -4.97 -3.41 -13.03
C ILE A 166 -4.38 -2.10 -12.52
N LEU A 167 -4.61 -1.79 -11.25
CA LEU A 167 -3.95 -0.69 -10.55
C LEU A 167 -2.75 -1.25 -9.80
N ALA A 168 -1.55 -0.90 -10.24
CA ALA A 168 -0.31 -1.46 -9.72
C ALA A 168 0.64 -0.34 -9.28
N GLY A 169 1.23 -0.45 -8.08
CA GLY A 169 2.21 0.52 -7.57
C GLY A 169 1.66 1.89 -7.13
N ILE A 170 0.36 2.16 -7.30
CA ILE A 170 -0.28 3.45 -6.93
C ILE A 170 -0.91 3.40 -5.54
N SER A 171 -1.20 2.20 -5.01
CA SER A 171 -1.82 2.00 -3.68
C SER A 171 -2.93 3.00 -3.34
N PRO A 172 -3.93 3.20 -4.24
CA PRO A 172 -4.90 4.27 -4.10
C PRO A 172 -5.71 4.12 -2.82
N SER A 173 -6.08 5.23 -2.19
CA SER A 173 -6.91 5.17 -0.98
C SER A 173 -8.32 4.68 -1.33
N GLY A 174 -8.98 3.95 -0.41
CA GLY A 174 -10.39 3.59 -0.59
C GLY A 174 -11.32 4.80 -0.83
N GLU A 175 -10.96 5.97 -0.30
CA GLU A 175 -11.67 7.24 -0.53
C GLU A 175 -11.43 7.82 -1.93
N SER A 176 -10.23 7.66 -2.49
CA SER A 176 -9.97 8.00 -3.90
C SER A 176 -10.76 7.09 -4.82
N LEU A 177 -10.74 5.78 -4.53
CA LEU A 177 -11.47 4.78 -5.31
C LEU A 177 -12.98 5.01 -5.29
N LYS A 178 -13.56 5.63 -4.26
CA LYS A 178 -14.99 6.02 -4.22
C LYS A 178 -15.33 7.15 -5.18
N LYS A 179 -14.35 7.97 -5.56
CA LYS A 179 -14.53 9.16 -6.41
C LYS A 179 -14.39 8.87 -7.91
N LEU A 180 -14.04 7.64 -8.29
CA LEU A 180 -13.90 7.26 -9.69
C LEU A 180 -15.22 7.46 -10.46
N LYS A 181 -15.15 8.14 -11.60
CA LYS A 181 -16.29 8.31 -12.51
C LYS A 181 -16.72 7.00 -13.15
N LEU A 182 -15.90 5.94 -13.07
CA LEU A 182 -16.24 4.58 -13.51
C LEU A 182 -17.55 4.05 -12.91
N TYR A 183 -17.96 4.49 -11.71
CA TYR A 183 -19.26 4.09 -11.15
C TYR A 183 -20.47 4.66 -11.89
N SER A 184 -20.28 5.72 -12.67
CA SER A 184 -21.36 6.29 -13.50
C SER A 184 -21.54 5.52 -14.82
N LEU A 185 -20.56 4.70 -15.22
CA LEU A 185 -20.66 3.89 -16.42
C LEU A 185 -21.70 2.75 -16.24
N PRO A 186 -22.48 2.43 -17.28
CA PRO A 186 -23.33 1.24 -17.28
C PRO A 186 -22.53 -0.02 -16.98
N ALA A 187 -23.10 -0.96 -16.22
CA ALA A 187 -22.41 -2.19 -15.81
C ALA A 187 -21.81 -2.98 -16.99
N SER A 188 -22.45 -2.97 -18.16
CA SER A 188 -21.98 -3.64 -19.38
C SER A 188 -20.72 -3.01 -20.01
N ARG A 189 -20.43 -1.75 -19.69
CA ARG A 189 -19.28 -0.98 -20.19
C ARG A 189 -18.24 -0.70 -19.11
N ARG A 190 -18.50 -1.12 -17.87
CA ARG A 190 -17.64 -0.84 -16.74
C ARG A 190 -16.54 -1.90 -16.67
N PRO A 191 -15.25 -1.53 -16.69
CA PRO A 191 -14.18 -2.49 -16.47
C PRO A 191 -14.22 -3.00 -15.03
N ARG A 192 -13.83 -4.26 -14.84
CA ARG A 192 -13.54 -4.77 -13.50
C ARG A 192 -12.16 -4.29 -13.05
N LEU A 193 -11.95 -4.11 -11.75
CA LEU A 193 -10.66 -3.66 -11.20
C LEU A 193 -9.92 -4.79 -10.47
N VAL A 194 -8.63 -4.92 -10.75
CA VAL A 194 -7.68 -5.63 -9.90
C VAL A 194 -6.76 -4.60 -9.25
N ILE A 195 -6.62 -4.66 -7.93
CA ILE A 195 -5.83 -3.67 -7.19
C ILE A 195 -4.70 -4.37 -6.46
N ILE A 196 -3.47 -3.98 -6.78
CA ILE A 196 -2.27 -4.51 -6.12
C ILE A 196 -1.79 -3.51 -5.09
N GLY A 197 -1.75 -3.92 -3.82
CA GLY A 197 -1.25 -3.09 -2.73
C GLY A 197 -2.24 -2.05 -2.24
N LEU A 198 -3.54 -2.36 -2.21
CA LEU A 198 -4.56 -1.46 -1.67
C LEU A 198 -4.30 -1.18 -0.18
N SER A 199 -4.25 0.10 0.19
CA SER A 199 -4.18 0.55 1.57
C SER A 199 -5.59 0.82 2.13
N ASN A 200 -5.78 0.66 3.45
CA ASN A 200 -7.03 0.96 4.15
C ASN A 200 -8.27 0.24 3.60
N LEU A 201 -8.31 -1.08 3.84
CA LEU A 201 -9.44 -1.92 3.51
C LEU A 201 -10.61 -1.63 4.43
N THR A 202 -11.70 -1.10 3.87
CA THR A 202 -12.92 -0.77 4.59
C THR A 202 -14.05 -1.72 4.18
N GLY A 203 -15.13 -1.79 4.96
CA GLY A 203 -16.34 -2.52 4.56
C GLY A 203 -16.95 -2.04 3.23
N TRP A 204 -16.61 -0.84 2.74
CA TRP A 204 -17.00 -0.43 1.38
C TRP A 204 -16.22 -1.18 0.30
N VAL A 205 -14.92 -1.43 0.51
CA VAL A 205 -14.07 -2.21 -0.40
C VAL A 205 -14.57 -3.65 -0.47
N GLU A 206 -14.96 -4.22 0.67
CA GLU A 206 -15.60 -5.54 0.75
C GLU A 206 -16.84 -5.60 -0.16
N LYS A 207 -17.74 -4.62 -0.07
CA LYS A 207 -18.93 -4.54 -0.93
C LYS A 207 -18.59 -4.44 -2.42
N GLN A 208 -17.49 -3.77 -2.79
CA GLN A 208 -17.07 -3.70 -4.19
C GLN A 208 -16.61 -5.07 -4.74
N LEU A 209 -15.98 -5.90 -3.90
CA LEU A 209 -15.67 -7.30 -4.23
C LEU A 209 -16.93 -8.16 -4.33
N GLU A 210 -17.89 -8.03 -3.38
CA GLU A 210 -19.15 -8.78 -3.41
C GLU A 210 -19.96 -8.49 -4.69
N ASN A 211 -20.00 -7.23 -5.10
CA ASN A 211 -20.70 -6.76 -6.29
C ASN A 211 -19.94 -7.03 -7.60
N GLY A 212 -18.71 -7.54 -7.53
CA GLY A 212 -17.89 -7.87 -8.71
C GLY A 212 -17.34 -6.65 -9.46
N PHE A 213 -17.35 -5.47 -8.84
CA PHE A 213 -16.67 -4.29 -9.40
C PHE A 213 -15.17 -4.40 -9.21
N PHE A 214 -14.74 -4.79 -8.01
CA PHE A 214 -13.39 -5.28 -7.78
C PHE A 214 -13.40 -6.78 -8.06
N ASP A 215 -12.53 -7.23 -8.95
CA ASP A 215 -12.38 -8.64 -9.30
C ASP A 215 -11.46 -9.34 -8.30
N ALA A 216 -10.35 -8.67 -7.98
CA ALA A 216 -9.37 -9.16 -7.02
C ALA A 216 -8.60 -8.02 -6.34
N LEU A 217 -8.14 -8.29 -5.12
CA LEU A 217 -7.23 -7.44 -4.36
C LEU A 217 -6.01 -8.26 -3.93
N ILE A 218 -4.82 -7.68 -4.05
CA ILE A 218 -3.62 -8.21 -3.39
C ILE A 218 -3.33 -7.34 -2.17
N VAL A 219 -3.30 -7.99 -1.02
CA VAL A 219 -3.16 -7.35 0.30
C VAL A 219 -1.95 -7.94 1.01
N ALA A 220 -1.15 -7.10 1.65
CA ALA A 220 -0.09 -7.55 2.54
C ALA A 220 -0.70 -8.16 3.81
N ASP A 221 -0.33 -9.40 4.13
CA ASP A 221 -0.75 -10.06 5.37
C ASP A 221 0.32 -9.81 6.44
N LEU A 222 0.11 -8.72 7.18
CA LEU A 222 1.00 -8.31 8.27
C LEU A 222 1.06 -9.33 9.41
N THR A 223 0.12 -10.28 9.49
CA THR A 223 0.17 -11.37 10.49
C THR A 223 1.17 -12.46 10.14
N LYS A 224 1.55 -12.54 8.85
CA LYS A 224 2.55 -13.50 8.35
C LYS A 224 3.95 -12.89 8.20
N SER A 225 4.04 -11.56 8.27
CA SER A 225 5.30 -10.83 8.15
C SER A 225 6.17 -11.04 9.39
N ALA A 226 7.31 -11.72 9.21
CA ALA A 226 8.38 -11.71 10.19
C ALA A 226 9.23 -10.44 9.99
N LEU A 227 9.32 -9.60 11.03
CA LEU A 227 10.26 -8.48 11.08
C LEU A 227 11.70 -9.01 10.88
N GLY A 228 12.46 -8.41 9.97
CA GLY A 228 13.87 -8.74 9.70
C GLY A 228 14.08 -9.81 8.62
N ILE A 229 13.58 -9.57 7.41
CA ILE A 229 13.77 -10.45 6.26
C ILE A 229 15.20 -10.28 5.73
N THR A 230 16.01 -11.33 5.81
CA THR A 230 17.35 -11.35 5.21
C THR A 230 17.42 -12.18 3.93
N GLU A 231 16.49 -13.12 3.73
CA GLU A 231 16.42 -13.97 2.54
C GLU A 231 14.97 -14.31 2.16
N LEU A 232 14.70 -14.36 0.86
CA LEU A 232 13.42 -14.75 0.27
C LEU A 232 13.59 -15.99 -0.61
N PRO A 233 12.65 -16.96 -0.55
CA PRO A 233 12.61 -18.08 -1.49
C PRO A 233 12.67 -17.60 -2.94
N ASP A 234 13.23 -18.42 -3.83
CA ASP A 234 13.25 -18.10 -5.27
C ASP A 234 11.89 -18.36 -5.92
N ASN A 235 11.06 -19.22 -5.33
CA ASN A 235 9.72 -19.50 -5.83
C ASN A 235 8.78 -18.30 -5.56
N PRO A 236 8.24 -17.63 -6.61
CA PRO A 236 7.38 -16.46 -6.45
C PRO A 236 6.09 -16.77 -5.68
N LEU A 237 5.54 -17.99 -5.80
CA LEU A 237 4.33 -18.39 -5.10
C LEU A 237 4.57 -18.57 -3.59
N GLU A 238 5.74 -19.09 -3.21
CA GLU A 238 6.11 -19.22 -1.79
C GLU A 238 6.33 -17.86 -1.15
N VAL A 239 7.03 -16.95 -1.85
CA VAL A 239 7.15 -15.54 -1.44
C VAL A 239 5.77 -14.93 -1.29
N PHE A 240 4.88 -15.09 -2.27
CA PHE A 240 3.54 -14.54 -2.21
C PHE A 240 2.78 -15.05 -0.98
N ASN A 241 2.75 -16.36 -0.76
CA ASN A 241 2.00 -16.97 0.33
C ASN A 241 2.49 -16.56 1.73
N ARG A 242 3.77 -16.19 1.84
CA ARG A 242 4.38 -15.71 3.08
C ARG A 242 4.01 -14.26 3.40
N TYR A 243 3.83 -13.37 2.42
CA TYR A 243 3.65 -11.94 2.69
C TYR A 243 2.32 -11.35 2.23
N TYR A 244 1.61 -12.05 1.35
CA TYR A 244 0.43 -11.53 0.68
C TYR A 244 -0.74 -12.52 0.73
N VAL A 245 -1.91 -11.98 0.44
CA VAL A 245 -3.15 -12.72 0.19
C VAL A 245 -3.82 -12.13 -1.03
N LEU A 246 -4.25 -13.00 -1.94
CA LEU A 246 -5.17 -12.68 -3.03
C LEU A 246 -6.60 -12.81 -2.51
N ILE A 247 -7.33 -11.71 -2.45
CA ILE A 247 -8.74 -11.67 -2.05
C ILE A 247 -9.62 -11.53 -3.29
N THR A 248 -10.55 -12.45 -3.46
CA THR A 248 -11.54 -12.50 -4.55
C THR A 248 -12.93 -12.69 -3.96
N LYS A 249 -13.97 -12.59 -4.79
CA LYS A 249 -15.35 -12.87 -4.36
C LYS A 249 -15.49 -14.26 -3.71
N ASP A 250 -14.87 -15.29 -4.29
CA ASP A 250 -15.00 -16.68 -3.84
C ASP A 250 -14.39 -16.91 -2.46
N ASN A 251 -13.38 -16.13 -2.12
CA ASN A 251 -12.65 -16.28 -0.86
C ASN A 251 -12.88 -15.14 0.13
N LEU A 252 -13.80 -14.23 -0.18
CA LEU A 252 -14.05 -13.04 0.63
C LEU A 252 -14.42 -13.41 2.07
N ARG A 253 -15.30 -14.40 2.25
CA ARG A 253 -15.78 -14.83 3.58
C ARG A 253 -14.64 -15.19 4.53
N ARG A 254 -13.62 -15.92 4.05
CA ARG A 254 -12.46 -16.32 4.88
C ARG A 254 -11.47 -15.18 5.12
N ASN A 255 -11.54 -14.13 4.30
CA ASN A 255 -10.65 -12.98 4.32
C ASN A 255 -11.31 -11.71 4.90
N ARG A 256 -12.52 -11.80 5.48
CA ARG A 256 -13.22 -10.65 6.10
C ARG A 256 -12.42 -9.93 7.18
N ARG A 257 -11.49 -10.63 7.85
CA ARG A 257 -10.59 -10.05 8.86
C ARG A 257 -9.85 -8.81 8.34
N PHE A 258 -9.54 -8.76 7.05
CA PHE A 258 -8.81 -7.63 6.46
C PHE A 258 -9.64 -6.34 6.37
N PHE A 259 -10.98 -6.41 6.44
CA PHE A 259 -11.88 -5.26 6.21
C PHE A 259 -12.49 -4.67 7.49
N HIS A 260 -12.29 -5.34 8.64
CA HIS A 260 -13.00 -5.04 9.89
C HIS A 260 -12.09 -4.76 11.09
N HIS A 261 -10.81 -4.46 10.87
CA HIS A 261 -9.98 -3.88 11.91
C HIS A 261 -10.23 -2.37 11.96
N GLN A 262 -11.14 -1.95 12.85
CA GLN A 262 -11.18 -0.60 13.41
C GLN A 262 -10.50 -0.61 14.78
#